data_AF-A0A356NV33-F1
#
_entry.id   AF-A0A356NV33-F1
#
_cell.length_a   1.000
_cell.length_b   1.000
_cell.length_c   1.000
_cell.angle_alpha   90.00
_cell.angle_beta   90.00
_cell.angle_gamma   90.00
#
_symmetry.space_group_name_H-M   'P 1'
#
loop_
_entity.id
_entity.type
_entity.pdbx_description
1 polymer ?
#
loop_
_entity_poly.entity_id
_entity_poly.type
_entity_poly.pdbx_seq_one_letter_code
_entity_poly.pdbx_strand_id
1 'polypeptide(L)'
;PLVTRRDRLARFLQQHDNPRLDLSETLSFDSWQALAALRDTGTDMFGHEGLMIKQKDSLYIAGRPKGPWFKWKRDPRVIDTVMMYAQRGHGRRSSFYSDFTFGIWKGNEILPVGKAYSGFTDEELRELDKWVRAHTTNRFGPVREVEKTLVVELAFDSVHDSPRHKSGVALRFPRINRIRWDKPAGEADTLDSVRTLID
;
A
#
# COMPACT_ATOMS: atom_id res chain seq x y z
N PRO A 1 -0.48 -32.63 -3.62
CA PRO A 1 -0.01 -32.00 -2.35
C PRO A 1 1.17 -31.06 -2.59
N LEU A 2 1.28 -29.97 -1.83
CA LEU A 2 2.40 -29.02 -1.93
C LEU A 2 3.72 -29.71 -1.55
N VAL A 3 3.73 -30.53 -0.49
CA VAL A 3 4.91 -31.27 -0.03
C VAL A 3 5.54 -32.10 -1.15
N THR A 4 4.75 -32.94 -1.82
CA THR A 4 5.23 -33.78 -2.93
C THR A 4 5.75 -32.95 -4.10
N ARG A 5 5.14 -31.80 -4.40
CA ARG A 5 5.59 -30.90 -5.47
C ARG A 5 6.89 -30.21 -5.12
N ARG A 6 7.05 -29.80 -3.86
CA ARG A 6 8.29 -29.19 -3.37
C ARG A 6 9.45 -30.19 -3.41
N ASP A 7 9.23 -31.44 -3.00
CA ASP A 7 10.27 -32.48 -3.05
C ASP A 7 10.70 -32.81 -4.48
N ARG A 8 9.76 -32.74 -5.44
CA ARG A 8 10.08 -32.89 -6.87
C ARG A 8 10.90 -31.71 -7.37
N LEU A 9 10.54 -30.48 -6.99
CA LEU A 9 11.28 -29.27 -7.36
C LEU A 9 12.70 -29.27 -6.76
N ALA A 10 12.85 -29.65 -5.49
CA ALA A 10 14.15 -29.74 -4.82
C ALA A 10 15.08 -30.74 -5.54
N ARG A 11 14.58 -31.93 -5.88
CA ARG A 11 15.33 -32.93 -6.65
C ARG A 11 15.70 -32.44 -8.04
N PHE A 12 14.79 -31.74 -8.72
CA PHE A 12 15.07 -31.16 -10.03
C PHE A 12 16.22 -30.14 -9.96
N LEU A 13 16.20 -29.24 -8.99
CA LEU A 13 17.26 -28.24 -8.84
C LEU A 13 18.61 -28.87 -8.47
N GLN A 14 18.63 -29.92 -7.64
CA GLN A 14 19.86 -30.66 -7.32
C GLN A 14 20.49 -31.32 -8.56
N GLN A 15 19.68 -31.77 -9.52
CA GLN A 15 20.15 -32.36 -10.78
C GLN A 15 20.58 -31.32 -11.81
N HIS A 16 20.17 -30.07 -11.62
CA HIS A 16 20.40 -28.96 -12.53
C HIS A 16 21.01 -27.78 -11.77
N ASP A 17 22.19 -28.01 -11.18
CA ASP A 17 22.91 -27.00 -10.40
C ASP A 17 23.17 -25.76 -11.25
N ASN A 18 22.54 -24.66 -10.84
CA ASN A 18 22.63 -23.39 -11.53
C ASN A 18 22.67 -22.28 -10.47
N PRO A 19 23.77 -21.51 -10.38
CA PRO A 19 23.95 -20.50 -9.34
C PRO A 19 22.95 -19.34 -9.41
N ARG A 20 22.15 -19.25 -10.49
CA ARG A 20 21.09 -18.24 -10.66
C ARG A 20 19.71 -18.74 -10.25
N LEU A 21 19.58 -20.01 -9.85
CA LEU A 21 18.33 -20.61 -9.40
C LEU A 21 18.47 -20.99 -7.93
N ASP A 22 17.52 -20.55 -7.12
CA ASP A 22 17.41 -20.89 -5.72
C ASP A 22 16.05 -21.52 -5.40
N LEU A 23 15.98 -22.20 -4.27
CA LEU A 23 14.74 -22.74 -3.73
C LEU A 23 14.38 -21.96 -2.47
N SER A 24 13.24 -21.27 -2.50
CA SER A 24 12.68 -20.60 -1.32
C SER A 24 12.76 -21.46 -0.07
N GLU A 25 13.31 -20.92 1.03
CA GLU A 25 13.51 -21.64 2.29
C GLU A 25 12.17 -22.14 2.88
N THR A 26 12.21 -23.30 3.56
CA THR A 26 11.08 -23.73 4.41
C THR A 26 11.38 -23.38 5.85
N LEU A 27 10.58 -22.49 6.40
CA LEU A 27 10.71 -22.04 7.77
C LEU A 27 10.00 -23.01 8.70
N SER A 28 10.69 -23.38 9.80
CA SER A 28 10.09 -24.10 10.92
C SER A 28 9.75 -23.12 12.02
N PHE A 29 8.57 -23.27 12.62
CA PHE A 29 8.07 -22.43 13.70
C PHE A 29 7.10 -23.24 14.54
N ASP A 30 7.00 -22.91 15.83
CA ASP A 30 6.15 -23.58 16.82
C ASP A 30 5.00 -22.67 17.32
N SER A 31 5.06 -21.39 16.98
CA SER A 31 4.13 -20.36 17.44
C SER A 31 4.00 -19.23 16.40
N TRP A 32 2.91 -18.47 16.49
CA TRP A 32 2.70 -17.30 15.65
C TRP A 32 3.72 -16.19 15.93
N GLN A 33 4.17 -16.08 17.18
CA GLN A 33 5.19 -15.12 17.61
C GLN A 33 6.55 -15.46 16.97
N ALA A 34 6.95 -16.74 16.98
CA ALA A 34 8.18 -17.16 16.29
C ALA A 34 8.10 -16.90 14.78
N LEU A 35 6.95 -17.16 14.15
CA LEU A 35 6.76 -16.88 12.73
C LEU A 35 6.77 -15.37 12.41
N ALA A 36 6.24 -14.53 13.30
CA ALA A 36 6.31 -13.07 13.18
C ALA A 36 7.77 -12.59 13.26
N ALA A 37 8.57 -13.09 14.20
CA ALA A 37 9.99 -12.76 14.30
C ALA A 37 10.78 -13.15 13.03
N LEU A 38 10.47 -14.32 12.43
CA LEU A 38 11.05 -14.74 11.16
C LEU A 38 10.64 -13.83 9.99
N ARG A 39 9.37 -13.38 9.97
CA ARG A 39 8.89 -12.40 8.98
C ARG A 39 9.68 -11.11 9.08
N ASP A 40 9.80 -10.56 10.29
CA ASP A 40 10.43 -9.27 10.54
C ASP A 40 11.94 -9.33 10.20
N THR A 41 12.61 -10.41 10.61
CA THR A 41 14.01 -10.69 10.21
C THR A 41 14.16 -10.75 8.69
N GLY A 42 13.24 -11.45 8.01
CA GLY A 42 13.19 -11.54 6.55
C GLY A 42 13.12 -10.18 5.86
N THR A 43 12.27 -9.30 6.39
CA THR A 43 12.08 -7.94 5.89
C THR A 43 13.31 -7.07 6.17
N ASP A 44 13.79 -7.05 7.40
CA ASP A 44 14.82 -6.11 7.84
C ASP A 44 16.20 -6.45 7.30
N MET A 45 16.55 -7.73 7.24
CA MET A 45 17.88 -8.16 6.80
C MET A 45 18.00 -8.42 5.30
N PHE A 46 16.92 -8.85 4.66
CA PHE A 46 16.97 -9.33 3.26
C PHE A 46 16.04 -8.55 2.33
N GLY A 47 15.30 -7.55 2.85
CA GLY A 47 14.39 -6.75 2.05
C GLY A 47 13.16 -7.51 1.55
N HIS A 48 12.81 -8.65 2.17
CA HIS A 48 11.63 -9.42 1.78
C HIS A 48 10.33 -8.66 2.10
N GLU A 49 9.30 -8.82 1.27
CA GLU A 49 7.97 -8.23 1.53
C GLU A 49 7.23 -8.89 2.72
N GLY A 50 7.64 -10.10 3.11
CA GLY A 50 7.05 -10.90 4.18
C GLY A 50 7.09 -12.40 3.88
N LEU A 51 6.15 -13.16 4.44
CA LEU A 51 6.10 -14.62 4.35
C LEU A 51 4.94 -15.13 3.49
N MET A 52 5.17 -16.28 2.86
CA MET A 52 4.11 -17.08 2.25
C MET A 52 3.76 -18.26 3.15
N ILE A 53 2.53 -18.30 3.65
CA ILE A 53 2.00 -19.41 4.46
C ILE A 53 1.17 -20.29 3.54
N LYS A 54 1.52 -21.57 3.42
CA LYS A 54 0.87 -22.50 2.49
C LYS A 54 0.49 -23.80 3.18
N GLN A 55 -0.74 -24.27 2.96
CA GLN A 55 -1.17 -25.59 3.43
C GLN A 55 -0.37 -26.70 2.72
N LYS A 56 0.29 -27.57 3.49
CA LYS A 56 1.24 -28.59 3.02
C LYS A 56 0.61 -29.64 2.08
N ASP A 57 -0.63 -29.95 2.33
CA ASP A 57 -1.45 -30.98 1.72
C ASP A 57 -2.28 -30.45 0.54
N SER A 58 -2.29 -29.12 0.32
CA SER A 58 -3.03 -28.47 -0.76
C SER A 58 -2.61 -28.91 -2.17
N LEU A 59 -3.59 -28.96 -3.08
CA LEU A 59 -3.34 -29.08 -4.52
C LEU A 59 -2.93 -27.74 -5.11
N TYR A 60 -2.31 -27.76 -6.29
CA TYR A 60 -2.22 -26.56 -7.10
C TYR A 60 -3.55 -26.35 -7.81
N ILE A 61 -4.12 -25.16 -7.66
CA ILE A 61 -5.33 -24.76 -8.38
C ILE A 61 -4.97 -23.50 -9.16
N ALA A 62 -5.13 -23.55 -10.47
CA ALA A 62 -4.89 -22.39 -11.31
C ALA A 62 -5.92 -21.27 -11.03
N GLY A 63 -5.52 -20.03 -11.24
CA GLY A 63 -6.36 -18.85 -10.99
C GLY A 63 -6.09 -18.22 -9.62
N ARG A 64 -7.16 -17.79 -8.93
CA ARG A 64 -7.09 -17.07 -7.64
C ARG A 64 -7.87 -17.81 -6.55
N PRO A 65 -7.54 -19.07 -6.23
CA PRO A 65 -8.20 -19.81 -5.16
C PRO A 65 -7.97 -19.10 -3.83
N LYS A 66 -9.03 -19.00 -3.01
CA LYS A 66 -8.94 -18.47 -1.64
C LYS A 66 -8.68 -19.63 -0.67
N GLY A 67 -7.79 -19.43 0.30
CA GLY A 67 -7.63 -20.35 1.44
C GLY A 67 -6.28 -21.07 1.51
N PRO A 68 -5.86 -21.85 0.50
CA PRO A 68 -4.67 -22.68 0.65
C PRO A 68 -3.39 -21.91 0.96
N TRP A 69 -3.24 -20.73 0.35
CA TRP A 69 -2.03 -19.91 0.40
C TRP A 69 -2.36 -18.49 0.87
N PHE A 70 -1.61 -18.01 1.85
CA PHE A 70 -1.69 -16.66 2.38
C PHE A 70 -0.36 -15.94 2.19
N LYS A 71 -0.45 -14.64 1.89
CA LYS A 71 0.68 -13.71 1.94
C LYS A 71 0.57 -12.95 3.27
N TRP A 72 1.58 -13.09 4.12
CA TRP A 72 1.67 -12.36 5.38
C TRP A 72 2.79 -11.34 5.28
N LYS A 73 2.41 -10.14 4.86
CA LYS A 73 3.34 -9.01 4.71
C LYS A 73 3.59 -8.31 6.04
N ARG A 74 4.63 -7.48 6.09
CA ARG A 74 4.78 -6.46 7.13
C ARG A 74 3.60 -5.49 7.12
N ASP A 75 3.38 -4.82 8.24
CA ASP A 75 2.38 -3.76 8.30
C ASP A 75 2.77 -2.61 7.36
N PRO A 76 1.79 -1.98 6.69
CA PRO A 76 2.09 -0.86 5.81
C PRO A 76 2.66 0.31 6.62
N ARG A 77 3.51 1.10 5.99
CA ARG A 77 3.85 2.43 6.53
C ARG A 77 2.63 3.35 6.36
N VAL A 78 2.45 4.28 7.28
CA VAL A 78 1.36 5.27 7.23
C VAL A 78 1.91 6.68 7.31
N ILE A 79 1.25 7.60 6.62
CA ILE A 79 1.48 9.05 6.73
C ILE A 79 0.14 9.79 6.70
N ASP A 80 0.05 10.91 7.41
CA ASP A 80 -1.09 11.82 7.37
C ASP A 80 -0.89 12.84 6.24
N THR A 81 -1.83 12.90 5.30
CA THR A 81 -1.74 13.75 4.11
C THR A 81 -2.95 14.66 3.97
N VAL A 82 -2.82 15.76 3.22
CA VAL A 82 -3.92 16.67 2.93
C VAL A 82 -4.53 16.34 1.57
N MET A 83 -5.86 16.23 1.49
CA MET A 83 -6.56 16.09 0.21
C MET A 83 -6.43 17.38 -0.60
N MET A 84 -5.91 17.26 -1.83
CA MET A 84 -5.71 18.41 -2.73
C MET A 84 -6.72 18.43 -3.88
N TYR A 85 -6.93 17.27 -4.49
CA TYR A 85 -7.79 17.13 -5.67
C TYR A 85 -8.62 15.86 -5.60
N ALA A 86 -9.79 15.90 -6.22
CA ALA A 86 -10.67 14.76 -6.36
C ALA A 86 -11.17 14.65 -7.81
N GLN A 87 -11.16 13.44 -8.35
CA GLN A 87 -11.64 13.13 -9.69
C GLN A 87 -12.74 12.08 -9.64
N ARG A 88 -13.70 12.18 -10.57
CA ARG A 88 -14.77 11.18 -10.70
C ARG A 88 -14.19 9.80 -11.01
N GLY A 89 -14.74 8.79 -10.33
CA GLY A 89 -14.42 7.40 -10.58
C GLY A 89 -14.86 6.92 -11.97
N HIS A 90 -14.57 5.66 -12.25
CA HIS A 90 -14.94 5.00 -13.49
C HIS A 90 -15.85 3.79 -13.18
N GLY A 91 -16.62 3.33 -14.17
CA GLY A 91 -17.51 2.18 -14.03
C GLY A 91 -18.52 2.34 -12.89
N ARG A 92 -18.54 1.39 -11.94
CA ARG A 92 -19.46 1.36 -10.79
C ARG A 92 -19.35 2.59 -9.88
N ARG A 93 -18.23 3.33 -9.91
CA ARG A 93 -17.99 4.55 -9.11
C ARG A 93 -18.10 5.83 -9.92
N SER A 94 -18.64 5.79 -11.13
CA SER A 94 -18.70 6.96 -12.03
C SER A 94 -19.50 8.15 -11.48
N SER A 95 -20.45 7.93 -10.57
CA SER A 95 -21.22 8.98 -9.89
C SER A 95 -20.47 9.67 -8.74
N PHE A 96 -19.39 9.07 -8.24
CA PHE A 96 -18.66 9.53 -7.06
C PHE A 96 -17.30 10.12 -7.42
N TYR A 97 -16.83 11.08 -6.63
CA TYR A 97 -15.40 11.36 -6.54
C TYR A 97 -14.73 10.22 -5.78
N SER A 98 -13.83 9.49 -6.44
CA SER A 98 -13.24 8.28 -5.86
C SER A 98 -11.75 8.11 -6.19
N ASP A 99 -11.15 9.08 -6.87
CA ASP A 99 -9.72 9.11 -7.16
C ASP A 99 -9.17 10.44 -6.63
N PHE A 100 -8.37 10.36 -5.57
CA PHE A 100 -7.96 11.51 -4.78
C PHE A 100 -6.46 11.72 -4.91
N THR A 101 -6.05 12.97 -5.05
CA THR A 101 -4.64 13.38 -5.00
C THR A 101 -4.36 13.98 -3.65
N PHE A 102 -3.30 13.50 -3.02
CA PHE A 102 -2.89 13.90 -1.68
C PHE A 102 -1.54 14.60 -1.72
N GLY A 103 -1.34 15.50 -0.76
CA GLY A 103 -0.08 16.19 -0.58
C GLY A 103 0.37 16.29 0.87
N ILE A 104 1.61 16.70 1.02
CA ILE A 104 2.33 16.87 2.29
C ILE A 104 2.93 18.27 2.35
N TRP A 105 3.22 18.75 3.55
CA TRP A 105 3.75 20.10 3.75
C TRP A 105 5.23 20.20 3.38
N LYS A 106 5.60 21.29 2.70
CA LYS A 106 6.98 21.74 2.54
C LYS A 106 7.03 23.22 2.86
N GLY A 107 7.39 23.57 4.09
CA GLY A 107 7.20 24.93 4.60
C GLY A 107 5.73 25.32 4.51
N ASN A 108 5.42 26.38 3.76
CA ASN A 108 4.04 26.90 3.63
C ASN A 108 3.31 26.41 2.37
N GLU A 109 3.91 25.50 1.58
CA GLU A 109 3.24 24.90 0.43
C GLU A 109 2.90 23.42 0.67
N ILE A 110 1.81 22.95 0.05
CA ILE A 110 1.46 21.53 0.01
C ILE A 110 1.88 20.99 -1.35
N LEU A 111 2.70 19.94 -1.35
CA LEU A 111 3.19 19.27 -2.56
C LEU A 111 2.55 17.90 -2.74
N PRO A 112 2.15 17.52 -3.97
CA PRO A 112 1.54 16.23 -4.22
C PRO A 112 2.52 15.09 -3.96
N VAL A 113 2.07 14.06 -3.24
CA VAL A 113 2.88 12.90 -2.85
C VAL A 113 2.36 11.59 -3.45
N GLY A 114 1.07 11.53 -3.80
CA GLY A 114 0.48 10.33 -4.37
C GLY A 114 -1.01 10.46 -4.65
N LYS A 115 -1.54 9.43 -5.31
CA LYS A 115 -2.97 9.27 -5.54
C LYS A 115 -3.47 8.00 -4.89
N ALA A 116 -4.65 8.04 -4.27
CA ALA A 116 -5.32 6.84 -3.79
C ALA A 116 -6.78 6.80 -4.23
N TYR A 117 -7.21 5.60 -4.61
CA TYR A 117 -8.54 5.29 -5.13
C TYR A 117 -9.19 4.07 -4.46
N SER A 118 -8.59 3.61 -3.36
CA SER A 118 -9.01 2.43 -2.60
C SER A 118 -8.70 2.61 -1.11
N GLY A 119 -9.19 1.67 -0.29
CA GLY A 119 -8.96 1.70 1.16
C GLY A 119 -10.06 2.40 1.96
N PHE A 120 -11.27 2.47 1.40
CA PHE A 120 -12.45 3.01 2.05
C PHE A 120 -13.65 2.12 1.76
N THR A 121 -14.60 2.12 2.69
CA THR A 121 -15.92 1.51 2.59
C THR A 121 -16.82 2.34 1.67
N ASP A 122 -17.96 1.76 1.27
CA ASP A 122 -18.97 2.50 0.49
C ASP A 122 -19.58 3.67 1.28
N GLU A 123 -19.59 3.60 2.62
CA GLU A 123 -20.08 4.68 3.47
C GLU A 123 -19.08 5.84 3.51
N GLU A 124 -17.81 5.54 3.78
CA GLU A 124 -16.73 6.54 3.73
C GLU A 124 -16.63 7.20 2.34
N LEU A 125 -16.88 6.45 1.25
CA LEU A 125 -16.95 7.04 -0.10
C LEU A 125 -18.05 8.10 -0.23
N ARG A 126 -19.23 7.88 0.38
CA ARG A 126 -20.33 8.86 0.36
C ARG A 126 -19.97 10.10 1.17
N GLU A 127 -19.33 9.92 2.32
CA GLU A 127 -18.85 11.02 3.15
C GLU A 127 -17.81 11.88 2.41
N LEU A 128 -16.81 11.24 1.80
CA LEU A 128 -15.80 11.91 0.98
C LEU A 128 -16.44 12.64 -0.21
N ASP A 129 -17.37 12.02 -0.92
CA ASP A 129 -18.06 12.66 -2.06
C ASP A 129 -18.86 13.89 -1.61
N LYS A 130 -19.60 13.80 -0.50
CA LYS A 130 -20.33 14.93 0.08
C LYS A 130 -19.36 16.05 0.47
N TRP A 131 -18.26 15.70 1.14
CA TRP A 131 -17.25 16.66 1.56
C TRP A 131 -16.62 17.37 0.36
N VAL A 132 -16.18 16.63 -0.67
CA VAL A 132 -15.59 17.19 -1.90
C VAL A 132 -16.54 18.18 -2.57
N ARG A 133 -17.84 17.87 -2.64
CA ARG A 133 -18.83 18.77 -3.25
C ARG A 133 -19.01 20.06 -2.46
N ALA A 134 -18.98 19.97 -1.13
CA ALA A 134 -19.14 21.13 -0.25
C ALA A 134 -17.90 22.03 -0.21
N HIS A 135 -16.71 21.48 -0.40
CA HIS A 135 -15.42 22.19 -0.25
C HIS A 135 -14.68 22.33 -1.58
N THR A 136 -15.37 22.25 -2.72
CA THR A 136 -14.74 22.49 -4.04
C THR A 136 -14.42 23.97 -4.17
N THR A 137 -13.15 24.30 -4.43
CA THR A 137 -12.68 25.67 -4.65
C THR A 137 -12.50 25.99 -6.12
N ASN A 138 -11.99 25.03 -6.92
CA ASN A 138 -11.82 25.16 -8.37
C ASN A 138 -12.22 23.90 -9.13
N ARG A 139 -12.40 24.04 -10.45
CA ARG A 139 -12.79 22.96 -11.35
C ARG A 139 -11.93 22.93 -12.61
N PHE A 140 -11.37 21.75 -12.92
CA PHE A 140 -10.57 21.49 -14.11
C PHE A 140 -11.13 20.26 -14.83
N GLY A 141 -12.13 20.47 -15.69
CA GLY A 141 -12.85 19.36 -16.35
C GLY A 141 -13.48 18.39 -15.33
N PRO A 142 -13.06 17.10 -15.29
CA PRO A 142 -13.55 16.11 -14.33
C PRO A 142 -12.90 16.22 -12.95
N VAL A 143 -11.85 17.02 -12.81
CA VAL A 143 -11.10 17.21 -11.56
C VAL A 143 -11.69 18.38 -10.77
N ARG A 144 -11.74 18.23 -9.44
CA ARG A 144 -12.06 19.27 -8.48
C ARG A 144 -10.84 19.53 -7.63
N GLU A 145 -10.48 20.80 -7.49
CA GLU A 145 -9.63 21.24 -6.39
C GLU A 145 -10.52 21.51 -5.19
N VAL A 146 -10.04 21.11 -4.01
CA VAL A 146 -10.77 21.25 -2.76
C VAL A 146 -10.03 22.19 -1.81
N GLU A 147 -10.73 22.66 -0.79
CA GLU A 147 -10.09 23.30 0.36
C GLU A 147 -9.05 22.35 0.96
N LYS A 148 -7.82 22.84 1.20
CA LYS A 148 -6.71 22.00 1.69
C LYS A 148 -6.79 21.82 3.20
N THR A 149 -7.93 21.32 3.67
CA THR A 149 -8.30 21.23 5.09
C THR A 149 -8.51 19.80 5.56
N LEU A 150 -8.95 18.88 4.68
CA LEU A 150 -9.19 17.49 5.05
C LEU A 150 -7.89 16.66 5.08
N VAL A 151 -7.60 16.10 6.25
CA VAL A 151 -6.50 15.15 6.45
C VAL A 151 -6.97 13.72 6.23
N VAL A 152 -6.16 12.93 5.54
CA VAL A 152 -6.38 11.51 5.28
C VAL A 152 -5.08 10.75 5.51
N GLU A 153 -5.16 9.71 6.33
CA GLU A 153 -4.05 8.81 6.59
C GLU A 153 -3.92 7.83 5.42
N LEU A 154 -2.76 7.80 4.78
CA LEU A 154 -2.46 6.88 3.68
C LEU A 154 -1.56 5.76 4.17
N ALA A 155 -1.95 4.53 3.88
CA ALA A 155 -1.11 3.34 4.01
C ALA A 155 -0.38 3.06 2.68
N PHE A 156 0.90 2.71 2.74
CA PHE A 156 1.74 2.41 1.56
C PHE A 156 2.81 1.36 1.87
N ASP A 157 3.40 0.78 0.81
CA ASP A 157 4.37 -0.31 0.94
C ASP A 157 5.81 0.23 1.16
N SER A 158 6.20 1.24 0.37
CA SER A 158 7.51 1.91 0.42
C SER A 158 7.44 3.31 -0.19
N VAL A 159 8.43 4.16 0.09
CA VAL A 159 8.62 5.47 -0.53
C VAL A 159 10.00 5.53 -1.19
N HIS A 160 10.10 6.21 -2.32
CA HIS A 160 11.33 6.33 -3.10
C HIS A 160 11.54 7.77 -3.58
N ASP A 161 12.80 8.16 -3.77
CA ASP A 161 13.14 9.38 -4.48
C ASP A 161 12.59 9.36 -5.91
N SER A 162 12.08 10.51 -6.36
CA SER A 162 11.47 10.63 -7.68
C SER A 162 11.73 12.00 -8.31
N PRO A 163 12.49 12.07 -9.42
CA PRO A 163 12.71 13.32 -10.15
C PRO A 163 11.45 13.77 -10.93
N ARG A 164 10.43 12.92 -11.04
CA ARG A 164 9.19 13.20 -11.79
C ARG A 164 8.14 13.92 -10.95
N HIS A 165 8.17 13.77 -9.63
CA HIS A 165 7.16 14.32 -8.73
C HIS A 165 7.66 15.64 -8.14
N LYS A 166 6.79 16.65 -8.04
CA LYS A 166 7.15 17.98 -7.51
C LYS A 166 7.67 17.90 -6.06
N SER A 167 7.19 16.94 -5.27
CA SER A 167 7.65 16.65 -3.91
C SER A 167 9.05 16.02 -3.87
N GLY A 168 9.55 15.49 -4.99
CA GLY A 168 10.80 14.74 -5.04
C GLY A 168 10.68 13.30 -4.53
N VAL A 169 9.47 12.84 -4.16
CA VAL A 169 9.22 11.49 -3.63
C VAL A 169 8.01 10.83 -4.30
N ALA A 170 7.95 9.51 -4.27
CA ALA A 170 6.81 8.74 -4.77
C ALA A 170 6.44 7.60 -3.81
N LEU A 171 5.16 7.53 -3.43
CA LEU A 171 4.61 6.42 -2.64
C LEU A 171 4.29 5.21 -3.51
N ARG A 172 4.64 4.02 -3.04
CA ARG A 172 4.28 2.75 -3.68
C ARG A 172 3.01 2.17 -3.09
N PHE A 173 2.03 1.91 -3.96
CA PHE A 173 0.70 1.40 -3.62
C PHE A 173 -0.02 2.14 -2.47
N PRO A 174 -0.07 3.49 -2.51
CA PRO A 174 -0.84 4.25 -1.53
C PRO A 174 -2.33 3.90 -1.61
N ARG A 175 -2.92 3.71 -0.44
CA ARG A 175 -4.36 3.51 -0.24
C ARG A 175 -4.80 4.29 1.00
N ILE A 176 -6.05 4.70 1.03
CA ILE A 176 -6.61 5.33 2.23
C ILE A 176 -6.61 4.28 3.35
N ASN A 177 -6.12 4.66 4.53
CA ASN A 177 -6.19 3.82 5.72
C ASN A 177 -7.37 4.25 6.60
N ARG A 178 -7.51 5.57 6.80
CA ARG A 178 -8.64 6.20 7.49
C ARG A 178 -8.73 7.68 7.17
N ILE A 179 -9.93 8.24 7.33
CA ILE A 179 -10.16 9.68 7.22
C ILE A 179 -9.92 10.31 8.60
N ARG A 180 -9.14 11.39 8.67
CA ARG A 180 -8.73 12.05 9.91
C ARG A 180 -9.58 13.29 10.17
N TRP A 181 -10.87 13.09 10.42
CA TRP A 181 -11.79 14.17 10.80
C TRP A 181 -11.36 14.90 12.08
N ASP A 182 -10.56 14.23 12.91
CA ASP A 182 -9.98 14.71 14.15
C ASP A 182 -8.77 15.63 13.97
N LYS A 183 -8.16 15.65 12.77
CA LYS A 183 -6.84 16.28 12.56
C LYS A 183 -6.93 17.51 11.65
N PRO A 184 -6.45 18.69 12.09
CA PRO A 184 -6.37 19.86 11.22
C PRO A 184 -5.25 19.71 10.20
N ALA A 185 -5.40 20.32 9.01
CA ALA A 185 -4.42 20.22 7.94
C ALA A 185 -2.99 20.62 8.34
N GLY A 186 -2.83 21.61 9.23
CA GLY A 186 -1.52 22.05 9.71
C GLY A 186 -0.71 20.99 10.47
N GLU A 187 -1.35 19.90 10.90
CA GLU A 187 -0.69 18.78 11.59
C GLU A 187 -0.44 17.57 10.67
N ALA A 188 -0.73 17.68 9.36
CA ALA A 188 -0.36 16.65 8.38
C ALA A 188 1.17 16.54 8.26
N ASP A 189 1.65 15.41 7.74
CA ASP A 189 3.07 15.14 7.59
C ASP A 189 3.79 16.12 6.66
N THR A 190 5.08 16.27 6.90
CA THR A 190 5.97 17.15 6.13
C THR A 190 6.82 16.34 5.16
N LEU A 191 7.38 17.00 4.15
CA LEU A 191 8.32 16.38 3.23
C LEU A 191 9.54 15.81 3.96
N ASP A 192 9.99 16.49 5.01
CA ASP A 192 11.13 16.02 5.80
C ASP A 192 10.78 14.75 6.58
N SER A 193 9.59 14.66 7.19
CA SER A 193 9.17 13.41 7.85
C SER A 193 9.03 12.26 6.85
N VAL A 194 8.45 12.50 5.68
CA VAL A 194 8.33 11.46 4.63
C VAL A 194 9.70 11.00 4.11
N ARG A 195 10.69 11.89 4.00
CA ARG A 195 12.05 11.53 3.56
C ARG A 195 12.77 10.60 4.52
N THR A 196 12.49 10.69 5.82
CA THR A 196 13.05 9.73 6.80
C THR A 196 12.54 8.30 6.62
N LEU A 197 11.50 8.11 5.81
CA LEU A 197 10.93 6.81 5.48
C LEU A 197 11.50 6.21 4.19
N ILE A 198 12.46 6.87 3.54
CA ILE A 198 13.17 6.30 2.39
C ILE A 198 14.23 5.34 2.93
N ASP A 199 14.18 4.10 2.41
CA ASP A 199 15.14 3.03 2.72
C ASP A 199 16.38 3.14 1.81
#